data_AF-A0AAU2A2X6-F1
#
_entry.id   AF-A0AAU2A2X6-F1
#
_cell.length_a   1.000
_cell.length_b   1.000
_cell.length_c   1.000
_cell.angle_alpha   90.00
_cell.angle_beta   90.00
_cell.angle_gamma   90.00
#
_symmetry.space_group_name_H-M   'P 1'
#
loop_
_entity.id
_entity.type
_entity.pdbx_description
1 polymer ?
#
loop_
_entity_poly.entity_id
_entity_poly.type
_entity_poly.pdbx_seq_one_letter_code
_entity_poly.pdbx_strand_id
1 'polypeptide(L)' 'MADAPKINDVRLGDNGVLEFYDGTAWVVYPDVPDDDGPPQALTKDSPVDEDRPR' A
#
# COMPACT_ATOMS: atom_id res chain seq x y z
N MET A 1 2.68 -2.90 29.04
CA MET A 1 3.91 -2.54 28.30
C MET A 1 3.45 -2.22 26.90
N ALA A 2 3.82 -1.07 26.33
CA ALA A 2 3.50 -0.81 24.93
C ALA A 2 4.31 -1.80 24.08
N ASP A 3 3.63 -2.59 23.25
CA ASP A 3 4.27 -3.49 22.31
C ASP A 3 5.20 -2.70 21.38
N ALA A 4 6.36 -3.27 21.05
CA ALA A 4 7.24 -2.68 20.05
C ALA A 4 6.52 -2.57 18.69
N PRO A 5 6.75 -1.50 17.91
CA PRO A 5 6.12 -1.35 16.61
C PRO A 5 6.53 -2.50 15.68
N LYS A 6 5.55 -3.02 14.93
CA LYS A 6 5.75 -4.09 13.96
C LYS A 6 5.99 -3.51 12.57
N ILE A 7 6.62 -4.27 11.68
CA ILE A 7 6.73 -3.87 10.27
C ILE A 7 5.33 -3.62 9.71
N ASN A 8 5.17 -2.51 8.98
CA ASN A 8 3.90 -1.98 8.47
C ASN A 8 2.91 -1.47 9.55
N ASP A 9 3.34 -1.30 10.80
CA ASP A 9 2.52 -0.59 11.79
C ASP A 9 2.35 0.87 11.35
N VAL A 10 1.14 1.41 11.51
CA VAL A 10 0.78 2.75 11.02
C VAL A 10 0.42 3.64 12.19
N ARG A 11 0.97 4.86 12.20
CA ARG A 11 0.63 5.88 13.18
C ARG A 11 0.40 7.24 12.53
N LEU A 12 -0.28 8.11 13.26
CA LEU A 12 -0.39 9.52 12.94
C LEU A 12 0.71 10.29 13.70
N GLY A 13 1.64 10.90 12.97
CA GLY A 13 2.66 11.75 13.57
C GLY A 13 2.09 13.08 14.07
N ASP A 14 2.82 13.77 14.93
CA ASP A 14 2.38 15.04 15.55
C ASP A 14 2.10 16.17 14.54
N ASN A 15 2.68 16.07 13.34
CA ASN A 15 2.45 16.99 12.24
C ASN A 15 1.17 16.67 11.42
N GLY A 16 0.38 15.68 11.83
CA GLY A 16 -0.82 15.23 11.11
C GLY A 16 -0.52 14.37 9.88
N VAL A 17 0.71 13.86 9.76
CA VAL A 17 1.16 13.04 8.63
C VAL A 17 1.14 11.56 9.03
N LEU A 18 0.68 10.70 8.12
CA LEU A 18 0.74 9.26 8.33
C LEU A 18 2.18 8.76 8.17
N GLU A 19 2.62 7.96 9.13
CA GLU A 19 3.92 7.30 9.11
C GLU A 19 3.72 5.79 9.27
N PHE A 20 4.52 5.00 8.56
CA PHE A 20 4.57 3.55 8.75
C PHE A 20 5.94 3.11 9.26
N TYR A 21 5.98 2.04 10.03
CA TYR A 21 7.22 1.47 10.51
C TYR A 21 7.78 0.48 9.47
N ASP A 22 8.92 0.81 8.86
CA ASP A 22 9.58 -0.05 7.86
C ASP A 22 10.32 -1.25 8.50
N GLY A 23 10.33 -1.34 9.84
CA GLY A 23 11.09 -2.35 10.59
C GLY A 23 12.39 -1.83 11.20
N THR A 24 12.83 -0.65 10.76
CA THR A 24 14.01 0.04 11.31
C THR A 24 13.64 1.39 11.91
N ALA A 25 12.81 2.17 11.21
CA ALA A 25 12.36 3.49 11.61
C ALA A 25 10.94 3.78 11.11
N TRP A 26 10.34 4.83 11.67
CA TRP A 26 9.12 5.41 11.14
C TRP A 26 9.45 6.24 9.91
N VAL A 27 8.75 5.97 8.83
CA VAL A 27 8.91 6.64 7.54
C VAL A 27 7.56 7.22 7.13
N VAL A 28 7.59 8.39 6.49
CA VAL A 28 6.37 9.04 6.00
C VAL A 28 5.74 8.13 4.95
N TYR A 29 4.44 7.86 5.11
CA TYR A 29 3.68 7.21 4.06
C TYR A 29 3.62 8.19 2.90
N PRO A 30 4.30 7.91 1.76
CA PRO A 30 4.21 8.81 0.62
C PRO A 30 2.74 8.89 0.22
N ASP A 31 2.32 10.07 -0.21
CA ASP A 31 1.04 10.24 -0.88
C ASP A 31 0.97 9.14 -1.95
N VAL A 32 0.06 8.18 -1.76
CA VAL A 32 -0.22 7.23 -2.84
C VAL A 32 -0.56 8.14 -4.00
N PRO A 33 0.13 8.04 -5.15
CA PRO A 33 -0.29 8.81 -6.31
C PRO A 33 -1.78 8.54 -6.40
N ASP A 34 -2.61 9.60 -6.37
CA ASP A 34 -4.05 9.48 -6.52
C ASP A 34 -4.24 8.41 -7.61
N ASP A 35 -4.73 7.25 -7.20
CA ASP A 35 -5.16 6.21 -8.12
C ASP A 35 -6.46 6.80 -8.69
N ASP A 36 -6.29 7.85 -9.50
CA ASP A 36 -7.27 8.53 -10.33
C ASP A 36 -7.51 7.68 -11.59
N GLY A 37 -6.77 6.58 -11.73
CA GLY A 37 -7.27 5.41 -12.42
C GLY A 37 -8.42 4.83 -11.59
N PRO A 38 -9.58 4.50 -12.18
CA PRO A 38 -10.60 3.75 -11.45
C PRO A 38 -9.91 2.57 -10.78
N PRO A 39 -10.27 2.19 -9.53
CA PRO A 39 -9.72 0.98 -8.94
C PRO A 39 -9.86 -0.06 -10.02
N GLN A 40 -8.74 -0.65 -10.45
CA GLN A 40 -8.79 -1.76 -11.39
C GLN A 40 -9.56 -2.81 -10.62
N ALA A 41 -10.88 -2.80 -10.81
CA ALA A 41 -11.75 -3.80 -10.28
C ALA A 41 -11.09 -5.05 -10.81
N LEU A 42 -10.51 -5.84 -9.89
CA LEU A 42 -10.10 -7.18 -10.19
C LEU A 42 -11.42 -7.91 -10.45
N THR A 43 -12.01 -7.64 -11.61
CA THR A 43 -13.09 -8.41 -12.15
C THR A 43 -12.50 -9.80 -12.29
N LYS A 44 -13.26 -10.77 -11.84
CA LYS A 44 -12.88 -12.19 -11.88
C LYS A 44 -12.60 -12.69 -13.30
N ASP A 45 -12.79 -11.83 -14.30
CA ASP A 45 -12.34 -11.91 -15.69
C ASP A 45 -10.96 -11.25 -15.84
N SER A 46 -9.97 -11.73 -15.10
CA SER A 46 -8.62 -11.71 -15.67
C SER A 46 -8.67 -12.68 -16.85
N PRO A 47 -8.43 -12.27 -18.11
CA PRO A 47 -8.19 -13.26 -19.15
C PRO A 47 -6.92 -13.97 -18.73
N VAL A 48 -7.10 -15.19 -18.23
CA VAL A 48 -6.03 -16.17 -18.17
C VAL A 48 -5.43 -16.21 -19.57
N ASP A 49 -4.13 -15.98 -19.60
CA ASP A 49 -3.21 -16.29 -20.67
C ASP A 49 -3.79 -17.29 -21.70
N GLU A 50 -4.13 -16.79 -22.89
CA GLU A 50 -4.20 -17.63 -24.07
C GLU A 50 -3.31 -17.00 -25.15
N ASP A 51 -2.04 -17.31 -24.98
CA ASP A 51 -1.03 -17.54 -26.02
C ASP A 51 -1.61 -17.61 -27.45
N ARG A 52 -1.29 -16.58 -28.25
CA ARG A 52 -0.86 -16.55 -29.67
C ARG A 52 -1.08 -17.81 -30.57
N PRO A 53 -0.79 -17.70 -31.89
CA PRO A 53 -1.41 -17.00 -33.04
C PRO A 53 -2.17 -17.99 -33.97
N ARG A 54 -2.81 -17.52 -35.05
CA ARG A 54 -2.53 -17.85 -36.49
C ARG A 54 -3.37 -16.97 -37.41
#